data_AF-A0A381RZY9-F1
#
_entry.id   AF-A0A381RZY9-F1
#
_cell.length_a   1.000
_cell.length_b   1.000
_cell.length_c   1.000
_cell.angle_alpha   90.00
_cell.angle_beta   90.00
_cell.angle_gamma   90.00
#
_symmetry.space_group_name_H-M   'P 1'
#
loop_
_entity.id
_entity.type
_entity.pdbx_description
1 polymer ?
#
loop_
_entity_poly.entity_id
_entity_poly.type
_entity_poly.pdbx_seq_one_letter_code
_entity_poly.pdbx_strand_id
1 'polypeptide(L)' 'SSEDIARTCHAHPTHTEAIKEAALAIDKRPIHF' A
#
# COMPACT_ATOMS: atom_id res chain seq x y z
N SER A 1 6.11 -5.97 9.43
CA SER A 1 5.24 -6.85 8.62
C SER A 1 4.81 -6.10 7.36
N SER A 2 4.48 -6.79 6.25
CA SER A 2 3.89 -6.12 5.06
C SER A 2 2.59 -5.40 5.41
N GLU A 3 1.83 -5.94 6.36
CA GLU A 3 0.61 -5.33 6.88
C GLU A 3 0.86 -3.93 7.47
N ASP A 4 2.01 -3.71 8.13
CA ASP A 4 2.34 -2.41 8.73
C ASP A 4 2.55 -1.35 7.65
N ILE A 5 3.17 -1.73 6.53
CA ILE A 5 3.40 -0.85 5.38
C ILE A 5 2.04 -0.55 4.71
N ALA A 6 1.21 -1.57 4.51
CA ALA A 6 -0.12 -1.41 3.92
C ALA A 6 -1.06 -0.46 4.71
N ARG A 7 -0.93 -0.41 6.04
CA ARG A 7 -1.80 0.38 6.94
C ARG A 7 -1.23 1.75 7.33
N THR A 8 0.03 2.02 7.04
CA THR A 8 0.64 3.32 7.32
C THR A 8 0.05 4.40 6.38
N CYS A 9 -0.11 5.62 6.89
CA CYS A 9 -0.57 6.75 6.08
C CYS A 9 0.52 7.14 5.07
N HIS A 10 0.15 7.20 3.79
CA HIS A 10 1.02 7.67 2.71
C HIS A 10 0.43 8.96 2.16
N ALA A 11 1.27 9.96 1.94
CA ALA A 11 0.82 11.22 1.36
C ALA A 11 0.30 10.97 -0.07
N HIS A 12 -0.84 11.57 -0.41
CA HIS A 12 -1.44 11.50 -1.74
C HIS A 12 -1.35 12.87 -2.42
N PRO A 13 -1.00 12.98 -3.72
CA PRO A 13 -0.58 11.91 -4.64
C PRO A 13 0.95 11.73 -4.67
N THR A 14 1.47 10.59 -4.24
CA THR A 14 2.93 10.32 -4.25
C THR A 14 3.28 8.90 -4.69
N HIS A 15 4.51 8.71 -5.18
CA HIS A 15 5.02 7.39 -5.59
C HIS A 15 5.04 6.35 -4.47
N THR A 16 5.03 6.77 -3.20
CA THR A 16 5.02 5.85 -2.06
C THR A 16 3.72 5.05 -1.96
N GLU A 17 2.64 5.51 -2.61
CA GLU A 17 1.39 4.77 -2.70
C GLU A 17 1.54 3.46 -3.46
N ALA A 18 2.44 3.39 -4.45
CA ALA A 18 2.72 2.13 -5.16
C ALA A 18 3.28 1.04 -4.22
N ILE A 19 4.08 1.45 -3.22
CA ILE A 19 4.63 0.53 -2.20
C ILE A 19 3.51 0.05 -1.27
N LYS A 20 2.61 0.95 -0.86
CA LYS A 20 1.41 0.61 -0.08
C LYS A 20 0.53 -0.40 -0.83
N GLU A 21 0.27 -0.18 -2.11
CA GLU A 21 -0.55 -1.09 -2.93
C GLU A 21 0.13 -2.45 -3.14
N ALA A 22 1.45 -2.47 -3.36
CA ALA A 22 2.21 -3.72 -3.41
C ALA A 22 2.14 -4.51 -2.09
N ALA A 23 2.17 -3.81 -0.95
CA ALA A 23 2.03 -4.42 0.37
C ALA A 23 0.61 -4.98 0.60
N LEU A 24 -0.42 -4.28 0.11
CA LEU A 24 -1.82 -4.73 0.13
C LEU A 24 -2.09 -5.91 -0.81
N ALA A 25 -1.34 -6.00 -1.92
CA ALA A 25 -1.46 -7.10 -2.88
C ALA A 25 -1.04 -8.45 -2.30
N ILE A 26 -0.15 -8.48 -1.31
CA ILE A 26 0.22 -9.71 -0.58
C ILE A 26 -1.01 -10.32 0.11
N ASP A 27 -1.87 -9.48 0.67
CA ASP A 27 -3.13 -9.88 1.30
C ASP A 27 -4.31 -9.92 0.30
N LYS A 28 -4.04 -9.79 -1.01
CA LYS A 28 -5.03 -9.76 -2.10
C LYS A 28 -6.11 -8.68 -1.94
N ARG A 29 -5.74 -7.54 -1.37
CA ARG A 29 -6.63 -6.39 -1.11
C ARG A 29 -6.08 -5.04 -1.61
N PRO A 30 -5.46 -4.94 -2.80
CA PRO A 30 -5.07 -3.65 -3.35
C PRO A 30 -6.33 -2.80 -3.62
N ILE A 31 -6.23 -1.50 -3.38
CA ILE A 31 -7.30 -0.52 -3.59
C ILE A 31 -7.16 0.12 -4.97
N HIS A 32 -5.93 0.30 -5.43
CA HIS A 32 -5.61 0.87 -6.74
C HIS A 32 -4.72 -0.10 -7.53
N PHE A 33 -5.13 -0.41 -8.76
CA PHE A 33 -4.41 -1.28 -9.70
C PHE A 33 -4.28 -0.61 -11.07
#